data_AF-A0A4R3M6V4-F1
#
_entry.id   AF-A0A4R3M6V4-F1
#
_cell.length_a   1.000
_cell.length_b   1.000
_cell.length_c   1.000
_cell.angle_alpha   90.00
_cell.angle_beta   90.00
_cell.angle_gamma   90.00
#
_symmetry.space_group_name_H-M   'P 1'
#
loop_
_entity.id
_entity.type
_entity.pdbx_description
1 polymer ?
#
loop_
_entity_poly.entity_id
_entity_poly.type
_entity_poly.pdbx_seq_one_letter_code
_entity_poly.pdbx_strand_id
1 'polypeptide(L)'
;MTAALRTAKPSIHADTGESGARCDLPPLVLDLDRSLIRCDILHETAIGFLRRNPFGIFKVVRWLMQGRAVLKRRLAEQVAVDVDSLPVNEELAAYAAAEKAKGRQVVLATATDLLLATAIARRFPFIDRVIASDGVTNMKGAAKAEALAQAFPDGFSYAGDSSADLPVWRRADTVVLVEAPRRIEREAARFRPVEATFPRPSIAAAFAKAARLHQWAKNGLVFVPLVLGGEIGNTVAWANAAIAFVAIGVLASTTYLLNDLFDLPEDRRHWSKRLRPLASGHMPISTAVLSLPIGFALAFGLAAIVGAAAVALLAAYLILTVAYSMALKRQPIVDAFVLALLFTMRLGLGIASAGVVVSPWLLVFSMFLFASLSFAKRHTEVERMAALGERRIAGRGYITTDGPLLLAMGVASGLAAIVIMVLYLINDAFKVGLYANPIWLWAFPPILFLWIGRVWLLCQRGELNDDPVAFAIRDRTSLMLGAVMGLTFLGAWYGLGA
;
A
#
# COMPACT_ATOMS: atom_id res chain seq x y z
N MET A 1 23.77 -41.18 3.03
CA MET A 1 22.63 -42.09 3.28
C MET A 1 21.58 -41.85 2.20
N THR A 2 21.65 -42.70 1.19
CA THR A 2 20.88 -42.70 -0.05
C THR A 2 19.53 -43.37 0.22
N ALA A 3 18.42 -42.70 -0.06
CA ALA A 3 17.10 -43.34 -0.07
C ALA A 3 16.46 -43.09 -1.45
N ALA A 4 16.58 -44.11 -2.28
CA ALA A 4 15.94 -44.24 -3.58
C ALA A 4 14.43 -44.45 -3.40
N LEU A 5 13.61 -43.71 -4.15
CA LEU A 5 12.23 -44.08 -4.40
C LEU A 5 11.96 -44.07 -5.90
N ARG A 6 11.58 -45.27 -6.34
CA ARG A 6 11.34 -45.80 -7.69
C ARG A 6 10.58 -44.87 -8.62
N THR A 7 11.12 -44.75 -9.83
CA THR A 7 10.46 -44.31 -11.05
C THR A 7 9.51 -45.40 -11.54
N ALA A 8 8.21 -45.09 -11.63
CA ALA A 8 7.24 -45.89 -12.36
C ALA A 8 6.97 -45.22 -13.72
N LYS A 9 7.43 -45.88 -14.79
CA LYS A 9 7.09 -45.58 -16.19
C LYS A 9 5.66 -46.06 -16.45
N PRO A 10 4.78 -45.27 -17.09
CA PRO A 10 3.64 -45.82 -17.81
C PRO A 10 4.07 -46.17 -19.23
N SER A 11 3.69 -47.37 -19.66
CA SER A 11 3.83 -47.91 -21.01
C SER A 11 3.05 -47.08 -22.04
N ILE A 12 3.74 -46.67 -23.10
CA ILE A 12 3.14 -46.07 -24.30
C ILE A 12 2.55 -47.22 -25.12
N HIS A 13 1.22 -47.33 -25.14
CA HIS A 13 0.52 -47.99 -26.24
C HIS A 13 0.10 -46.91 -27.23
N ALA A 14 0.72 -46.94 -28.41
CA ALA A 14 0.28 -46.21 -29.57
C ALA A 14 -1.00 -46.90 -30.08
N ASP A 15 -2.13 -46.21 -29.97
CA ASP A 15 -3.33 -46.56 -30.71
C ASP A 15 -3.69 -45.35 -31.59
N THR A 16 -3.44 -45.52 -32.88
CA THR A 16 -3.77 -44.58 -33.94
C THR A 16 -5.27 -44.67 -34.20
N GLY A 17 -6.03 -43.75 -33.60
CA GLY A 17 -7.45 -43.59 -33.84
C GLY A 17 -7.82 -42.11 -33.75
N GLU A 18 -7.65 -41.39 -34.86
CA GLU A 18 -8.30 -40.09 -35.06
C GLU A 18 -9.82 -40.29 -35.10
N SER A 19 -10.47 -39.99 -33.97
CA SER A 19 -11.89 -39.65 -33.94
C SER A 19 -12.08 -38.62 -32.83
N GLY A 20 -12.34 -37.37 -33.23
CA GLY A 20 -12.57 -36.26 -32.32
C GLY A 20 -13.80 -36.52 -31.45
N ALA A 21 -13.60 -37.02 -30.24
CA ALA A 21 -14.63 -37.09 -29.22
C ALA A 21 -15.06 -35.64 -28.87
N ARG A 22 -16.25 -35.24 -29.32
CA ARG A 22 -16.90 -34.04 -28.79
C ARG A 22 -17.12 -34.27 -27.30
N CYS A 23 -16.60 -33.37 -26.48
CA CYS A 23 -16.91 -33.35 -25.06
C CYS A 23 -18.41 -33.03 -24.91
N ASP A 24 -19.17 -33.88 -24.22
CA ASP A 24 -20.61 -33.68 -23.95
C ASP A 24 -20.88 -32.58 -22.90
N LEU A 25 -19.83 -31.91 -22.41
CA LEU A 25 -19.97 -30.85 -21.42
C LEU A 25 -20.33 -29.51 -22.10
N PRO A 26 -21.34 -28.78 -21.58
CA PRO A 26 -21.71 -27.48 -22.11
C PRO A 26 -20.53 -26.50 -21.99
N PRO A 27 -20.38 -25.53 -22.90
CA PRO A 27 -19.26 -24.58 -22.86
C PRO A 27 -19.13 -23.86 -21.52
N LEU A 28 -17.89 -23.70 -21.03
CA LEU A 28 -17.58 -22.90 -19.85
C LEU A 28 -17.33 -21.45 -20.27
N VAL A 29 -18.22 -20.55 -19.89
CA VAL A 29 -18.12 -19.13 -20.15
C VAL A 29 -17.55 -18.43 -18.92
N LEU A 30 -16.47 -17.67 -19.10
CA LEU A 30 -15.79 -16.91 -18.07
C LEU A 30 -16.05 -15.41 -18.24
N ASP A 31 -16.44 -14.71 -17.17
CA ASP A 31 -16.25 -13.26 -17.14
C ASP A 31 -14.78 -12.90 -16.94
N LEU A 32 -14.41 -11.72 -17.43
CA LEU A 32 -13.04 -11.23 -17.34
C LEU A 32 -12.80 -10.45 -16.03
N ASP A 33 -13.49 -9.31 -15.90
CA ASP A 33 -13.27 -8.35 -14.83
C ASP A 33 -13.73 -8.92 -13.50
N ARG A 34 -12.88 -8.83 -12.46
CA ARG A 34 -13.11 -9.39 -11.12
C ARG A 34 -13.42 -10.91 -11.07
N SER A 35 -13.22 -11.60 -12.18
CA SER A 35 -13.37 -13.04 -12.31
C SER A 35 -12.05 -13.66 -12.72
N LEU A 36 -11.77 -13.79 -14.03
CA LEU A 36 -10.48 -14.31 -14.53
C LEU A 36 -9.28 -13.44 -14.13
N ILE A 37 -9.45 -12.12 -14.17
CA ILE A 37 -8.51 -11.16 -13.57
C ILE A 37 -9.17 -10.49 -12.37
N ARG A 38 -8.41 -10.22 -11.31
CA ARG A 38 -8.94 -9.66 -10.05
C ARG A 38 -9.22 -8.15 -10.12
N CYS A 39 -8.73 -7.49 -11.17
CA CYS A 39 -8.97 -6.07 -11.41
C CYS A 39 -10.14 -5.83 -12.37
N ASP A 40 -10.49 -4.56 -12.53
CA ASP A 40 -11.52 -4.09 -13.46
C ASP A 40 -10.86 -3.16 -14.47
N ILE A 41 -10.85 -3.56 -15.75
CA ILE A 41 -10.11 -2.89 -16.82
C ILE A 41 -10.61 -1.45 -17.07
N LEU A 42 -11.89 -1.17 -16.80
CA LEU A 42 -12.39 0.21 -16.91
C LEU A 42 -11.73 1.11 -15.87
N HIS A 43 -11.57 0.64 -14.63
CA HIS A 43 -10.87 1.40 -13.60
C HIS A 43 -9.36 1.50 -13.87
N GLU A 44 -8.73 0.42 -14.34
CA GLU A 44 -7.30 0.42 -14.74
C GLU A 44 -7.02 1.49 -15.80
N THR A 45 -7.79 1.48 -16.88
CA THR A 45 -7.62 2.41 -17.99
C THR A 45 -8.00 3.84 -17.59
N ALA A 46 -9.05 4.04 -16.79
CA ALA A 46 -9.40 5.36 -16.29
C ALA A 46 -8.29 5.97 -15.41
N ILE A 47 -7.72 5.19 -14.48
CA ILE A 47 -6.61 5.66 -13.64
C ILE A 47 -5.34 5.87 -14.47
N GLY A 48 -5.01 4.95 -15.38
CA GLY A 48 -3.88 5.12 -16.29
C GLY A 48 -3.98 6.38 -17.15
N PHE A 49 -5.19 6.74 -17.58
CA PHE A 49 -5.47 7.96 -18.31
C PHE A 49 -5.30 9.21 -17.44
N LEU A 50 -5.93 9.23 -16.26
CA LEU A 50 -5.90 10.38 -15.34
C LEU A 50 -4.51 10.60 -14.71
N ARG A 51 -3.71 9.55 -14.53
CA ARG A 51 -2.33 9.64 -14.05
C ARG A 51 -1.46 10.49 -14.99
N ARG A 52 -1.67 10.37 -16.30
CA ARG A 52 -0.94 11.15 -17.31
C ARG A 52 -1.46 12.58 -17.43
N ASN A 53 -2.78 12.77 -17.29
CA ASN A 53 -3.42 14.07 -17.35
C ASN A 53 -4.64 14.13 -16.40
N PRO A 54 -4.50 14.70 -15.20
CA PRO A 54 -5.61 14.81 -14.24
C PRO A 54 -6.81 15.61 -14.77
N PHE A 55 -6.58 16.64 -15.60
CA PHE A 55 -7.66 17.40 -16.26
C PHE A 55 -8.38 16.60 -17.34
N GLY A 56 -7.88 15.41 -17.69
CA GLY A 56 -8.57 14.44 -18.54
C GLY A 56 -9.93 14.00 -17.99
N ILE A 57 -10.24 14.25 -16.72
CA ILE A 57 -11.54 13.92 -16.11
C ILE A 57 -12.73 14.50 -16.89
N PHE A 58 -12.61 15.70 -17.46
CA PHE A 58 -13.67 16.30 -18.28
C PHE A 58 -13.93 15.50 -19.56
N LYS A 59 -12.88 14.92 -20.16
CA LYS A 59 -13.03 14.02 -21.32
C LYS A 59 -13.71 12.71 -20.92
N VAL A 60 -13.33 12.14 -19.77
CA VAL A 60 -13.96 10.93 -19.23
C VAL A 60 -15.46 11.13 -19.01
N VAL A 61 -15.85 12.26 -18.38
CA VAL A 61 -17.26 12.61 -18.20
C VAL A 61 -17.98 12.76 -19.54
N ARG A 62 -17.39 13.49 -20.51
CA ARG A 62 -17.96 13.65 -21.85
C ARG A 62 -18.16 12.31 -22.56
N TRP A 63 -17.19 11.40 -22.52
CA TRP A 63 -17.34 10.08 -23.13
C TRP A 63 -18.38 9.22 -22.41
N LEU A 64 -18.48 9.33 -21.09
CA LEU A 64 -19.52 8.65 -20.33
C LEU A 64 -20.92 9.14 -20.73
N MET A 65 -21.11 10.44 -20.95
CA MET A 65 -22.36 11.02 -21.46
C MET A 65 -22.73 10.52 -22.86
N GLN A 66 -21.74 10.14 -23.67
CA GLN A 66 -21.92 9.52 -24.99
C GLN A 66 -22.23 8.02 -24.92
N GLY A 67 -22.15 7.40 -23.74
CA GLY A 67 -22.44 6.00 -23.51
C GLY A 67 -21.25 5.21 -22.94
N ARG A 68 -21.56 4.16 -22.17
CA ARG A 68 -20.54 3.34 -21.50
C ARG A 68 -19.63 2.60 -22.48
N ALA A 69 -20.14 2.16 -23.63
CA ALA A 69 -19.35 1.49 -24.65
C ALA A 69 -18.34 2.47 -25.29
N VAL A 70 -18.76 3.71 -25.59
CA VAL A 70 -17.88 4.78 -26.08
C VAL A 70 -16.77 5.09 -25.09
N LEU A 71 -17.08 5.24 -23.81
CA LEU A 71 -16.08 5.46 -22.76
C LEU A 71 -15.01 4.35 -22.76
N LYS A 72 -15.43 3.08 -22.75
CA LYS A 72 -14.52 1.94 -22.73
C LYS A 72 -13.61 1.92 -23.95
N ARG A 73 -14.18 2.14 -25.15
CA ARG A 73 -13.43 2.18 -26.40
C ARG A 73 -12.37 3.29 -26.37
N ARG A 74 -12.77 4.51 -26.01
CA ARG A 74 -11.87 5.68 -25.96
C ARG A 74 -10.73 5.51 -24.96
N LEU A 75 -11.01 4.89 -23.82
CA LEU A 75 -9.98 4.58 -22.82
C LEU A 75 -9.02 3.49 -23.30
N ALA A 76 -9.53 2.43 -23.93
CA ALA A 76 -8.73 1.36 -24.52
C ALA A 76 -7.78 1.86 -25.62
N GLU A 77 -8.21 2.83 -26.43
CA GLU A 77 -7.39 3.45 -27.49
C GLU A 77 -6.26 4.34 -26.94
N GLN A 78 -6.46 4.97 -25.78
CA GLN A 78 -5.53 5.99 -25.25
C GLN A 78 -4.58 5.48 -24.18
N VAL A 79 -4.85 4.30 -23.60
CA VAL A 79 -4.08 3.75 -22.49
C VAL A 79 -3.55 2.37 -22.86
N ALA A 80 -2.23 2.29 -23.01
CA ALA A 80 -1.52 1.02 -23.09
C ALA A 80 -1.50 0.37 -21.70
N VAL A 81 -2.25 -0.73 -21.55
CA VAL A 81 -2.27 -1.54 -20.33
C VAL A 81 -1.25 -2.67 -20.48
N ASP A 82 -0.40 -2.83 -19.46
CA ASP A 82 0.50 -3.99 -19.37
C ASP A 82 -0.29 -5.22 -18.92
N VAL A 83 -0.78 -5.96 -19.92
CA VAL A 83 -1.64 -7.15 -19.77
C VAL A 83 -0.96 -8.27 -18.97
N ASP A 84 0.36 -8.42 -19.11
CA ASP A 84 1.13 -9.50 -18.46
C ASP A 84 1.23 -9.28 -16.95
N SER A 85 1.22 -8.02 -16.52
CA SER A 85 1.27 -7.65 -15.11
C SER A 85 -0.07 -7.73 -14.38
N LEU A 86 -1.19 -7.91 -15.10
CA LEU A 86 -2.53 -7.91 -14.50
C LEU A 86 -2.69 -9.08 -13.51
N PRO A 87 -3.31 -8.84 -12.33
CA PRO A 87 -3.48 -9.86 -11.32
C PRO A 87 -4.52 -10.89 -11.77
N VAL A 88 -4.10 -12.14 -11.90
CA VAL A 88 -4.96 -13.26 -12.32
C VAL A 88 -5.56 -13.93 -11.11
N ASN A 89 -6.80 -14.42 -11.24
CA ASN A 89 -7.34 -15.40 -10.32
C ASN A 89 -6.79 -16.80 -10.69
N GLU A 90 -5.67 -17.16 -10.09
CA GLU A 90 -4.95 -18.41 -10.39
C GLU A 90 -5.82 -19.66 -10.17
N GLU A 91 -6.74 -19.65 -9.20
CA GLU A 91 -7.62 -20.80 -8.93
C GLU A 91 -8.63 -21.00 -10.06
N LEU A 92 -9.28 -19.92 -10.52
CA LEU A 92 -10.21 -19.97 -11.65
C LEU A 92 -9.48 -20.29 -12.97
N ALA A 93 -8.29 -19.73 -13.18
CA ALA A 93 -7.49 -20.01 -14.37
C ALA A 93 -7.05 -21.47 -14.43
N ALA A 94 -6.63 -22.05 -13.30
CA ALA A 94 -6.31 -23.47 -13.20
C ALA A 94 -7.54 -24.36 -13.44
N TYR A 95 -8.70 -23.98 -12.90
CA TYR A 95 -9.97 -24.66 -13.15
C TYR A 95 -10.33 -24.67 -14.64
N ALA A 96 -10.31 -23.51 -15.30
CA ALA A 96 -10.61 -23.38 -16.71
C ALA A 96 -9.63 -24.16 -17.60
N ALA A 97 -8.34 -24.14 -17.27
CA ALA A 97 -7.34 -24.93 -17.97
C ALA A 97 -7.58 -26.45 -17.83
N ALA A 98 -7.97 -26.92 -16.64
CA ALA A 98 -8.32 -28.31 -16.41
C ALA A 98 -9.59 -28.73 -17.19
N GLU A 99 -10.61 -27.87 -17.23
CA GLU A 99 -11.81 -28.09 -18.04
C GLU A 99 -11.51 -28.14 -19.53
N LYS A 100 -10.64 -27.25 -20.01
CA LYS A 100 -10.17 -27.27 -21.40
C LYS A 100 -9.45 -28.57 -21.74
N ALA A 101 -8.61 -29.07 -20.84
CA ALA A 101 -7.90 -30.34 -21.03
C ALA A 101 -8.84 -31.56 -21.13
N LYS A 102 -10.06 -31.47 -20.59
CA LYS A 102 -11.13 -32.47 -20.74
C LYS A 102 -11.88 -32.36 -22.09
N GLY A 103 -11.49 -31.42 -22.95
CA GLY A 103 -12.13 -31.15 -24.24
C GLY A 103 -13.31 -30.18 -24.17
N ARG A 104 -13.61 -29.60 -23.00
CA ARG A 104 -14.68 -28.60 -22.85
C ARG A 104 -14.28 -27.30 -23.54
N GLN A 105 -15.22 -26.69 -24.29
CA GLN A 105 -15.00 -25.38 -24.88
C GLN A 105 -14.96 -24.31 -23.77
N VAL A 106 -13.98 -23.40 -23.81
CA VAL A 106 -13.88 -22.28 -22.85
C VAL A 106 -13.97 -20.95 -23.58
N VAL A 107 -14.89 -20.09 -23.13
CA VAL A 107 -15.26 -18.85 -23.81
C VAL A 107 -15.09 -17.69 -22.84
N LEU A 108 -14.49 -16.60 -23.28
CA LEU A 108 -14.41 -15.35 -22.51
C LEU A 108 -15.58 -14.43 -22.92
N ALA A 109 -16.45 -14.06 -21.99
CA ALA A 109 -17.58 -13.16 -22.25
C ALA A 109 -17.55 -11.94 -21.31
N THR A 110 -17.13 -10.79 -21.83
CA THR A 110 -16.80 -9.61 -21.00
C THR A 110 -17.45 -8.32 -21.48
N ALA A 111 -17.70 -7.41 -20.53
CA ALA A 111 -18.08 -6.04 -20.83
C ALA A 111 -16.87 -5.16 -21.24
N THR A 112 -15.64 -5.65 -21.15
CA THR A 112 -14.43 -4.95 -21.62
C THR A 112 -14.46 -4.79 -23.14
N ASP A 113 -13.85 -3.72 -23.66
CA ASP A 113 -13.74 -3.47 -25.10
C ASP A 113 -12.96 -4.59 -25.79
N LEU A 114 -13.40 -4.99 -26.99
CA LEU A 114 -12.84 -6.08 -27.77
C LEU A 114 -11.32 -5.97 -27.97
N LEU A 115 -10.79 -4.74 -28.11
CA LEU A 115 -9.35 -4.52 -28.27
C LEU A 115 -8.55 -5.05 -27.09
N LEU A 116 -8.95 -4.71 -25.86
CA LEU A 116 -8.27 -5.15 -24.64
C LEU A 116 -8.66 -6.58 -24.28
N ALA A 117 -9.92 -6.97 -24.46
CA ALA A 117 -10.38 -8.32 -24.16
C ALA A 117 -9.60 -9.36 -24.99
N THR A 118 -9.37 -9.09 -26.28
CA THR A 118 -8.58 -9.98 -27.15
C THR A 118 -7.12 -10.02 -26.75
N ALA A 119 -6.52 -8.86 -26.41
CA ALA A 119 -5.14 -8.81 -25.94
C ALA A 119 -4.95 -9.61 -24.64
N ILE A 120 -5.89 -9.51 -23.70
CA ILE A 120 -5.86 -10.25 -22.44
C ILE A 120 -6.11 -11.75 -22.67
N ALA A 121 -7.06 -12.11 -23.55
CA ALA A 121 -7.36 -13.51 -23.85
C ALA A 121 -6.14 -14.28 -24.38
N ARG A 122 -5.25 -13.63 -25.15
CA ARG A 122 -4.01 -14.26 -25.67
C ARG A 122 -3.06 -14.74 -24.58
N ARG A 123 -3.16 -14.21 -23.35
CA ARG A 123 -2.38 -14.66 -22.20
C ARG A 123 -2.83 -16.03 -21.69
N PHE A 124 -4.02 -16.48 -22.07
CA PHE A 124 -4.65 -17.71 -21.59
C PHE A 124 -4.88 -18.67 -22.76
N PRO A 125 -3.98 -19.65 -22.99
CA PRO A 125 -4.08 -20.59 -24.10
C PRO A 125 -5.35 -21.45 -24.11
N PHE A 126 -6.06 -21.52 -22.97
CA PHE A 126 -7.28 -22.29 -22.85
C PHE A 126 -8.53 -21.59 -23.40
N ILE A 127 -8.47 -20.31 -23.77
CA ILE A 127 -9.63 -19.56 -24.28
C ILE A 127 -9.80 -19.80 -25.78
N ASP A 128 -10.97 -20.35 -26.17
CA ASP A 128 -11.31 -20.66 -27.57
C ASP A 128 -11.96 -19.50 -28.32
N ARG A 129 -12.76 -18.70 -27.60
CA ARG A 129 -13.59 -17.65 -28.20
C ARG A 129 -13.73 -16.46 -27.25
N VAL A 130 -13.79 -15.26 -27.82
CA VAL A 130 -14.03 -14.01 -27.07
C VAL A 130 -15.33 -13.36 -27.55
N ILE A 131 -16.21 -13.03 -26.60
CA ILE A 131 -17.42 -12.21 -26.78
C ILE A 131 -17.21 -10.96 -25.92
N ALA A 132 -17.12 -9.80 -26.54
CA ALA A 132 -16.75 -8.56 -25.87
C ALA A 132 -17.61 -7.37 -26.33
N SER A 133 -17.49 -6.24 -25.62
CA SER A 133 -18.12 -4.99 -26.08
C SER A 133 -17.35 -4.40 -27.27
N ASP A 134 -18.03 -3.77 -28.21
CA ASP A 134 -17.49 -3.32 -29.50
C ASP A 134 -17.53 -1.79 -29.68
N GLY A 135 -17.72 -1.04 -28.60
CA GLY A 135 -17.89 0.41 -28.62
C GLY A 135 -19.31 0.88 -28.94
N VAL A 136 -20.20 -0.01 -29.39
CA VAL A 136 -21.62 0.26 -29.66
C VAL A 136 -22.49 -0.50 -28.65
N THR A 137 -22.32 -1.83 -28.60
CA THR A 137 -23.01 -2.73 -27.70
C THR A 137 -22.18 -2.95 -26.43
N ASN A 138 -22.78 -2.67 -25.28
CA ASN A 138 -22.17 -2.96 -23.98
C ASN A 138 -22.61 -4.34 -23.48
N MET A 139 -21.71 -5.33 -23.56
CA MET A 139 -21.90 -6.72 -23.13
C MET A 139 -21.92 -6.87 -21.60
N LYS A 140 -22.92 -6.27 -20.94
CA LYS A 140 -23.14 -6.36 -19.49
C LYS A 140 -24.60 -6.67 -19.18
N GLY A 141 -24.86 -7.51 -18.17
CA GLY A 141 -26.23 -7.78 -17.72
C GLY A 141 -27.06 -8.50 -18.79
N ALA A 142 -28.28 -8.01 -19.01
CA ALA A 142 -29.25 -8.62 -19.92
C ALA A 142 -28.72 -8.76 -21.37
N ALA A 143 -27.98 -7.76 -21.88
CA ALA A 143 -27.40 -7.84 -23.22
C ALA A 143 -26.38 -8.99 -23.34
N LYS A 144 -25.56 -9.20 -22.30
CA LYS A 144 -24.63 -10.34 -22.24
C LYS A 144 -25.39 -11.67 -22.19
N ALA A 145 -26.44 -11.73 -21.38
CA ALA A 145 -27.26 -12.93 -21.24
C ALA A 145 -27.94 -13.32 -22.56
N GLU A 146 -28.48 -12.34 -23.29
CA GLU A 146 -29.12 -12.55 -24.59
C GLU A 146 -28.10 -13.03 -25.64
N ALA A 147 -26.94 -12.36 -25.73
CA ALA A 147 -25.88 -12.76 -26.65
C ALA A 147 -25.37 -14.19 -26.38
N LEU A 148 -25.26 -14.59 -25.11
CA LEU A 148 -24.84 -15.93 -24.72
C LEU A 148 -25.91 -16.99 -25.02
N ALA A 149 -27.19 -16.69 -24.75
CA ALA A 149 -28.29 -17.58 -25.09
C ALA A 149 -28.42 -17.81 -26.60
N GLN A 150 -28.15 -16.79 -27.42
CA GLN A 150 -28.12 -16.91 -28.88
C GLN A 150 -26.88 -17.69 -29.37
N ALA A 151 -25.72 -17.49 -28.73
CA ALA A 151 -24.49 -18.16 -29.11
C ALA A 151 -24.45 -19.64 -28.70
N PHE A 152 -25.14 -20.00 -27.61
CA PHE A 152 -25.15 -21.34 -27.00
C PHE A 152 -26.59 -21.76 -26.69
N PRO A 153 -27.41 -22.07 -27.72
CA PRO A 153 -28.81 -22.45 -27.53
C PRO A 153 -28.98 -23.78 -26.78
N ASP A 154 -27.97 -24.66 -26.86
CA ASP A 154 -27.94 -25.97 -26.18
C ASP A 154 -27.49 -25.88 -24.71
N GLY A 155 -27.23 -24.66 -24.21
CA GLY A 155 -26.83 -24.44 -22.82
C GLY A 155 -25.36 -24.09 -22.63
N PHE A 156 -25.04 -23.56 -21.45
CA PHE A 156 -23.69 -23.12 -21.07
C PHE A 156 -23.56 -22.97 -19.54
N SER A 157 -22.32 -23.03 -19.06
CA SER A 157 -21.97 -22.76 -17.66
C SER A 157 -21.31 -21.39 -17.57
N TYR A 158 -21.58 -20.62 -16.51
CA TYR A 158 -21.07 -19.25 -16.41
C TYR A 158 -20.38 -18.94 -15.09
N ALA A 159 -19.12 -18.47 -15.20
CA ALA A 159 -18.30 -17.97 -14.10
C ALA A 159 -18.38 -16.44 -14.00
N GLY A 160 -18.81 -15.92 -12.85
CA GLY A 160 -18.93 -14.49 -12.59
C GLY A 160 -18.90 -14.12 -11.11
N ASP A 161 -18.90 -12.82 -10.81
CA ASP A 161 -18.67 -12.29 -9.45
C ASP A 161 -19.81 -11.42 -8.89
N SER A 162 -20.72 -10.92 -9.74
CA SER A 162 -21.49 -9.72 -9.42
C SER A 162 -22.99 -9.84 -9.64
N SER A 163 -23.74 -8.85 -9.16
CA SER A 163 -25.17 -8.74 -9.45
C SER A 163 -25.46 -8.52 -10.94
N ALA A 164 -24.49 -8.02 -11.71
CA ALA A 164 -24.64 -7.86 -13.15
C ALA A 164 -24.67 -9.21 -13.88
N ASP A 165 -24.27 -10.29 -13.22
CA ASP A 165 -24.25 -11.65 -13.77
C ASP A 165 -25.54 -12.42 -13.47
N LEU A 166 -26.41 -11.92 -12.58
CA LEU A 166 -27.70 -12.55 -12.27
C LEU A 166 -28.57 -12.81 -13.51
N PRO A 167 -28.70 -11.90 -14.51
CA PRO A 167 -29.43 -12.20 -15.73
C PRO A 167 -28.80 -13.34 -16.55
N VAL A 168 -27.47 -13.47 -16.51
CA VAL A 168 -26.72 -14.50 -17.23
C VAL A 168 -26.89 -15.85 -16.53
N TRP A 169 -26.73 -15.90 -15.21
CA TRP A 169 -26.95 -17.11 -14.41
C TRP A 169 -28.37 -17.65 -14.51
N ARG A 170 -29.40 -16.82 -14.73
CA ARG A 170 -30.76 -17.32 -14.99
C ARG A 170 -30.87 -18.14 -16.28
N ARG A 171 -30.05 -17.81 -17.28
CA ARG A 171 -30.03 -18.46 -18.60
C ARG A 171 -29.01 -19.60 -18.69
N ALA A 172 -27.97 -19.60 -17.86
CA ALA A 172 -26.97 -20.67 -17.77
C ALA A 172 -27.57 -21.95 -17.16
N ASP A 173 -26.95 -23.11 -17.41
CA ASP A 173 -27.34 -24.39 -16.80
C ASP A 173 -26.72 -24.56 -15.41
N THR A 174 -25.46 -24.16 -15.28
CA THR A 174 -24.71 -24.21 -14.03
C THR A 174 -24.01 -22.88 -13.75
N VAL A 175 -23.76 -22.65 -12.47
CA VAL A 175 -23.15 -21.41 -11.95
C VAL A 175 -21.77 -21.73 -11.41
N VAL A 176 -20.78 -20.93 -11.81
CA VAL A 176 -19.47 -20.88 -11.15
C VAL A 176 -19.36 -19.54 -10.42
N LEU A 177 -19.27 -19.59 -9.09
CA LEU A 177 -19.20 -18.40 -8.24
C LEU A 177 -17.74 -17.98 -8.06
N VAL A 178 -17.40 -16.76 -8.45
CA VAL A 178 -16.02 -16.25 -8.37
C VAL A 178 -15.96 -15.04 -7.45
N GLU A 179 -15.37 -15.18 -6.26
CA GLU A 179 -15.17 -14.10 -5.29
C GLU A 179 -16.43 -13.23 -5.03
N ALA A 180 -17.62 -13.83 -5.19
CA ALA A 180 -18.89 -13.13 -5.13
C ALA A 180 -19.25 -12.74 -3.68
N PRO A 181 -19.96 -11.61 -3.45
CA PRO A 181 -20.48 -11.31 -2.13
C PRO A 181 -21.49 -12.37 -1.67
N ARG A 182 -21.52 -12.73 -0.38
CA ARG A 182 -22.46 -13.73 0.20
C ARG A 182 -23.93 -13.54 -0.21
N ARG A 183 -24.37 -12.29 -0.37
CA ARG A 183 -25.74 -11.98 -0.85
C ARG A 183 -25.97 -12.53 -2.26
N ILE A 184 -24.98 -12.35 -3.15
CA ILE A 184 -25.01 -12.78 -4.55
C ILE A 184 -24.86 -14.30 -4.65
N GLU A 185 -23.96 -14.90 -3.87
CA GLU A 185 -23.82 -16.37 -3.80
C GLU A 185 -25.17 -17.04 -3.48
N ARG A 186 -25.88 -16.54 -2.46
CA ARG A 186 -27.21 -17.03 -2.08
C ARG A 186 -28.27 -16.80 -3.15
N GLU A 187 -28.17 -15.71 -3.90
CA GLU A 187 -29.13 -15.36 -4.95
C GLU A 187 -28.92 -16.25 -6.19
N ALA A 188 -27.67 -16.46 -6.60
CA ALA A 188 -27.30 -17.30 -7.73
C ALA A 188 -27.64 -18.79 -7.49
N ALA A 189 -27.34 -19.30 -6.28
CA ALA A 189 -27.65 -20.68 -5.90
C ALA A 189 -29.16 -21.00 -5.88
N ARG A 190 -30.05 -19.99 -5.90
CA ARG A 190 -31.50 -20.19 -6.02
C ARG A 190 -31.95 -20.43 -7.46
N PHE A 191 -31.21 -19.94 -8.44
CA PHE A 191 -31.62 -20.02 -9.84
C PHE A 191 -31.15 -21.30 -10.50
N ARG A 192 -29.93 -21.75 -10.18
CA ARG A 192 -29.25 -22.85 -10.88
C ARG A 192 -28.28 -23.58 -9.95
N PRO A 193 -27.95 -24.85 -10.23
CA PRO A 193 -26.94 -25.59 -9.48
C PRO A 193 -25.56 -24.93 -9.57
N VAL A 194 -24.86 -24.89 -8.44
CA VAL A 194 -23.48 -24.36 -8.35
C VAL A 194 -22.50 -25.49 -8.66
N GLU A 195 -21.71 -25.31 -9.71
CA GLU A 195 -20.70 -26.26 -10.18
C GLU A 195 -19.38 -26.09 -9.42
N ALA A 196 -18.98 -24.83 -9.15
CA ALA A 196 -17.77 -24.50 -8.40
C ALA A 196 -17.90 -23.14 -7.69
N THR A 197 -17.19 -22.98 -6.58
CA THR A 197 -17.14 -21.72 -5.81
C THR A 197 -15.70 -21.38 -5.45
N PHE A 198 -15.27 -20.16 -5.80
CA PHE A 198 -14.00 -19.57 -5.43
C PHE A 198 -14.25 -18.47 -4.38
N PRO A 199 -13.78 -18.63 -3.14
CA PRO A 199 -14.19 -17.78 -2.03
C PRO A 199 -13.62 -16.37 -2.14
N ARG A 200 -14.43 -15.38 -1.77
CA ARG A 200 -14.00 -13.98 -1.73
C ARG A 200 -13.01 -13.71 -0.59
N PRO A 201 -11.88 -13.04 -0.83
CA PRO A 201 -10.99 -12.57 0.22
C PRO A 201 -11.62 -11.43 1.05
N SER A 202 -11.20 -11.29 2.31
CA SER A 202 -11.73 -10.25 3.21
C SER A 202 -11.30 -8.84 2.78
N ILE A 203 -12.28 -8.02 2.38
CA ILE A 203 -12.05 -6.60 2.05
C ILE A 203 -11.55 -5.83 3.27
N ALA A 204 -12.05 -6.14 4.46
CA ALA A 204 -11.61 -5.48 5.69
C ALA A 204 -10.13 -5.77 5.98
N ALA A 205 -9.68 -7.01 5.78
CA ALA A 205 -8.27 -7.36 5.91
C ALA A 205 -7.42 -6.66 4.84
N ALA A 206 -7.91 -6.58 3.60
CA ALA A 206 -7.27 -5.82 2.52
C ALA A 206 -7.14 -4.34 2.87
N PHE A 207 -8.18 -3.72 3.44
CA PHE A 207 -8.19 -2.33 3.86
C PHE A 207 -7.24 -2.07 5.04
N ALA A 208 -7.25 -2.93 6.06
CA ALA A 208 -6.32 -2.83 7.19
C ALA A 208 -4.85 -2.94 6.75
N LYS A 209 -4.57 -3.84 5.79
CA LYS A 209 -3.24 -3.97 5.18
C LYS A 209 -2.87 -2.73 4.37
N ALA A 210 -3.81 -2.15 3.61
CA ALA A 210 -3.61 -0.94 2.82
C ALA A 210 -3.42 0.31 3.71
N ALA A 211 -4.12 0.39 4.84
CA ALA A 211 -4.01 1.48 5.81
C ALA A 211 -2.65 1.50 6.53
N ARG A 212 -1.90 0.39 6.53
CA ARG A 212 -0.55 0.30 7.13
C ARG A 212 -0.51 0.77 8.59
N LEU A 213 -1.49 0.35 9.42
CA LEU A 213 -1.63 0.78 10.81
C LEU A 213 -0.35 0.62 11.65
N HIS A 214 0.48 -0.39 11.35
CA HIS A 214 1.79 -0.57 11.98
C HIS A 214 2.75 0.63 11.81
N GLN A 215 2.57 1.46 10.77
CA GLN A 215 3.36 2.67 10.55
C GLN A 215 2.92 3.83 11.46
N TRP A 216 1.76 3.75 12.11
CA TRP A 216 1.26 4.80 13.00
C TRP A 216 2.12 4.95 14.25
N ALA A 217 2.92 3.94 14.62
CA ALA A 217 3.89 4.04 15.70
C ALA A 217 4.82 5.26 15.54
N LYS A 218 5.16 5.65 14.30
CA LYS A 218 5.96 6.85 14.00
C LYS A 218 5.27 8.15 14.41
N ASN A 219 3.94 8.16 14.41
CA ASN A 219 3.15 9.31 14.82
C ASN A 219 3.09 9.44 16.35
N GLY A 220 3.60 8.47 17.11
CA GLY A 220 3.72 8.58 18.56
C GLY A 220 4.55 9.79 19.02
N LEU A 221 5.39 10.35 18.14
CA LEU A 221 6.11 11.61 18.37
C LEU A 221 5.18 12.81 18.68
N VAL A 222 3.90 12.75 18.31
CA VAL A 222 2.89 13.76 18.69
C VAL A 222 2.74 13.87 20.20
N PHE A 223 3.03 12.82 20.96
CA PHE A 223 2.89 12.83 22.43
C PHE A 223 4.13 13.36 23.16
N VAL A 224 5.29 13.40 22.50
CA VAL A 224 6.56 13.83 23.14
C VAL A 224 6.48 15.25 23.74
N PRO A 225 5.88 16.26 23.07
CA PRO A 225 5.77 17.61 23.62
C PRO A 225 4.90 17.70 24.87
N LEU A 226 3.92 16.81 25.05
CA LEU A 226 3.07 16.83 26.25
C LEU A 226 3.88 16.45 27.48
N VAL A 227 4.76 15.45 27.32
CA VAL A 227 5.64 14.97 28.38
C VAL A 227 6.72 16.00 28.71
N LEU A 228 7.41 16.51 27.69
CA LEU A 228 8.52 17.46 27.89
C LEU A 228 8.06 18.89 28.19
N GLY A 229 6.81 19.23 27.85
CA GLY A 229 6.21 20.54 28.01
C GLY A 229 5.43 20.76 29.30
N GLY A 230 5.33 19.75 30.16
CA GLY A 230 4.69 19.87 31.48
C GLY A 230 3.23 19.45 31.55
N GLU A 231 2.66 19.02 30.42
CA GLU A 231 1.22 18.76 30.28
C GLU A 231 0.82 17.33 30.65
N ILE A 232 1.65 16.61 31.42
CA ILE A 232 1.40 15.19 31.78
C ILE A 232 0.06 15.03 32.51
N GLY A 233 -0.31 15.99 33.37
CA GLY A 233 -1.58 15.98 34.12
C GLY A 233 -2.78 16.56 33.37
N ASN A 234 -2.60 17.10 32.15
CA ASN A 234 -3.65 17.79 31.43
C ASN A 234 -4.43 16.84 30.51
N THR A 235 -5.57 16.35 30.98
CA THR A 235 -6.45 15.44 30.24
C THR A 235 -6.91 16.00 28.89
N VAL A 236 -7.11 17.33 28.79
CA VAL A 236 -7.53 17.98 27.54
C VAL A 236 -6.41 17.97 26.52
N ALA A 237 -5.16 18.25 26.95
CA ALA A 237 -4.00 18.16 26.07
C ALA A 237 -3.80 16.74 25.53
N TRP A 238 -3.95 15.71 26.38
CA TRP A 238 -3.90 14.31 25.96
C TRP A 238 -5.01 13.95 24.96
N ALA A 239 -6.24 14.41 25.18
CA ALA A 239 -7.34 14.19 24.26
C ALA A 239 -7.07 14.85 22.89
N ASN A 240 -6.61 16.10 22.87
CA ASN A 240 -6.25 16.81 21.65
C ASN A 240 -5.08 16.14 20.91
N ALA A 241 -4.06 15.69 21.63
CA ALA A 241 -2.94 14.96 21.05
C ALA A 241 -3.35 13.60 20.48
N ALA A 242 -4.29 12.90 21.14
CA ALA A 242 -4.86 11.66 20.62
C ALA A 242 -5.66 11.90 19.34
N ILE A 243 -6.47 12.98 19.27
CA ILE A 243 -7.17 13.38 18.05
C ILE A 243 -6.15 13.72 16.95
N ALA A 244 -5.11 14.49 17.26
CA ALA A 244 -4.05 14.84 16.31
C ALA A 244 -3.28 13.61 15.81
N PHE A 245 -3.00 12.64 16.69
CA PHE A 245 -2.39 11.35 16.34
C PHE A 245 -3.26 10.55 15.36
N VAL A 246 -4.57 10.49 15.58
CA VAL A 246 -5.51 9.84 14.65
C VAL A 246 -5.59 10.64 13.34
N ALA A 247 -5.63 11.97 13.40
CA ALA A 247 -5.70 12.84 12.22
C ALA A 247 -4.50 12.61 11.28
N ILE A 248 -3.27 12.66 11.80
CA ILE A 248 -2.07 12.39 11.01
C ILE A 248 -1.93 10.92 10.62
N GLY A 249 -2.46 9.99 11.43
CA GLY A 249 -2.55 8.57 11.11
C GLY A 249 -3.42 8.32 9.88
N VAL A 250 -4.65 8.84 9.88
CA VAL A 250 -5.58 8.78 8.75
C VAL A 250 -4.97 9.46 7.53
N LEU A 251 -4.41 10.67 7.68
CA LEU A 251 -3.75 11.39 6.59
C LEU A 251 -2.65 10.55 5.95
N ALA A 252 -1.76 9.97 6.76
CA ALA A 252 -0.68 9.12 6.27
C ALA A 252 -1.20 7.88 5.53
N SER A 253 -2.20 7.19 6.09
CA SER A 253 -2.85 6.04 5.45
C SER A 253 -3.47 6.41 4.09
N THR A 254 -4.18 7.55 4.02
CA THR A 254 -4.78 8.06 2.79
C THR A 254 -3.74 8.44 1.75
N THR A 255 -2.64 9.10 2.16
CA THR A 255 -1.53 9.42 1.24
C THR A 255 -0.80 8.15 0.76
N TYR A 256 -0.65 7.12 1.60
CA TYR A 256 -0.10 5.83 1.14
C TYR A 256 -1.00 5.15 0.12
N LEU A 257 -2.31 5.19 0.34
CA LEU A 257 -3.27 4.63 -0.62
C LEU A 257 -3.26 5.38 -1.95
N LEU A 258 -3.14 6.72 -1.91
CA LEU A 258 -2.95 7.56 -3.09
C LEU A 258 -1.68 7.14 -3.84
N ASN A 259 -0.56 7.00 -3.15
CA ASN A 259 0.70 6.58 -3.76
C ASN A 259 0.60 5.18 -4.38
N ASP A 260 -0.01 4.21 -3.68
CA ASP A 260 -0.18 2.84 -4.18
C ASP A 260 -1.07 2.81 -5.44
N LEU A 261 -2.00 3.77 -5.60
CA LEU A 261 -2.81 3.92 -6.81
C LEU A 261 -2.00 4.49 -7.97
N PHE A 262 -1.14 5.47 -7.71
CA PHE A 262 -0.27 6.07 -8.72
C PHE A 262 0.85 5.13 -9.16
N ASP A 263 1.42 4.33 -8.24
CA ASP A 263 2.51 3.39 -8.50
C ASP A 263 2.02 2.00 -8.94
N LEU A 264 0.73 1.83 -9.25
CA LEU A 264 0.11 0.52 -9.51
C LEU A 264 0.81 -0.32 -10.61
N PRO A 265 1.17 0.23 -11.79
CA PRO A 265 1.92 -0.52 -12.81
C PRO A 265 3.29 -0.98 -12.32
N GLU A 266 4.01 -0.10 -11.63
CA GLU A 266 5.34 -0.37 -11.10
C GLU A 266 5.28 -1.41 -9.96
N ASP A 267 4.28 -1.31 -9.09
CA ASP A 267 4.06 -2.23 -7.96
C ASP A 267 3.76 -3.65 -8.43
N ARG A 268 3.03 -3.84 -9.53
CA ARG A 268 2.71 -5.16 -10.10
C ARG A 268 3.94 -5.89 -10.65
N ARG A 269 4.91 -5.16 -11.18
CA ARG A 269 6.17 -5.72 -11.70
C ARG A 269 7.17 -6.06 -10.58
N HIS A 270 6.97 -5.52 -9.38
CA HIS A 270 7.90 -5.68 -8.28
C HIS A 270 7.63 -6.97 -7.49
N TRP A 271 8.69 -7.73 -7.21
CA TRP A 271 8.64 -9.07 -6.57
C TRP A 271 7.80 -9.15 -5.29
N SER A 272 7.95 -8.19 -4.36
CA SER A 272 7.15 -8.11 -3.13
C SER A 272 5.93 -7.18 -3.20
N LYS A 273 6.03 -6.02 -3.87
CA LYS A 273 4.93 -5.03 -3.90
C LYS A 273 3.73 -5.50 -4.72
N ARG A 274 3.89 -6.48 -5.61
CA ARG A 274 2.77 -7.13 -6.31
C ARG A 274 1.73 -7.74 -5.38
N LEU A 275 2.11 -8.06 -4.13
CA LEU A 275 1.24 -8.60 -3.08
C LEU A 275 0.51 -7.51 -2.28
N ARG A 276 0.67 -6.23 -2.62
CA ARG A 276 -0.11 -5.14 -2.04
C ARG A 276 -1.58 -5.29 -2.43
N PRO A 277 -2.53 -4.88 -1.56
CA PRO A 277 -3.97 -5.05 -1.81
C PRO A 277 -4.45 -4.53 -3.17
N LEU A 278 -3.99 -3.35 -3.60
CA LEU A 278 -4.35 -2.79 -4.91
C LEU A 278 -3.67 -3.51 -6.08
N ALA A 279 -2.35 -3.72 -6.00
CA ALA A 279 -1.57 -4.37 -7.06
C ALA A 279 -2.07 -5.79 -7.38
N SER A 280 -2.41 -6.55 -6.33
CA SER A 280 -2.93 -7.92 -6.42
C SER A 280 -4.43 -8.01 -6.75
N GLY A 281 -5.16 -6.89 -6.80
CA GLY A 281 -6.60 -6.87 -7.06
C GLY A 281 -7.51 -7.23 -5.88
N HIS A 282 -6.97 -7.62 -4.72
CA HIS A 282 -7.76 -7.93 -3.52
C HIS A 282 -8.52 -6.72 -2.96
N MET A 283 -8.06 -5.51 -3.25
CA MET A 283 -8.79 -4.27 -2.99
C MET A 283 -9.17 -3.63 -4.33
N PRO A 284 -10.48 -3.44 -4.62
CA PRO A 284 -10.90 -2.77 -5.84
C PRO A 284 -10.41 -1.33 -5.90
N ILE A 285 -9.98 -0.89 -7.09
CA ILE A 285 -9.55 0.50 -7.36
C ILE A 285 -10.65 1.50 -7.00
N SER A 286 -11.91 1.18 -7.30
CA SER A 286 -13.06 2.03 -6.97
C SER A 286 -13.16 2.31 -5.46
N THR A 287 -12.88 1.30 -4.63
CA THR A 287 -12.90 1.43 -3.17
C THR A 287 -11.77 2.34 -2.71
N ALA A 288 -10.57 2.21 -3.29
CA ALA A 288 -9.46 3.09 -2.97
C ALA A 288 -9.77 4.54 -3.33
N VAL A 289 -10.22 4.80 -4.57
CA VAL A 289 -10.58 6.14 -5.04
C VAL A 289 -11.66 6.79 -4.16
N LEU A 290 -12.70 6.04 -3.78
CA LEU A 290 -13.77 6.57 -2.91
C LEU A 290 -13.27 6.86 -1.48
N SER A 291 -12.33 6.07 -0.97
CA SER A 291 -11.78 6.27 0.37
C SER A 291 -10.82 7.47 0.47
N LEU A 292 -10.28 7.97 -0.64
CA LEU A 292 -9.40 9.15 -0.66
C LEU A 292 -10.09 10.43 -0.15
N PRO A 293 -11.19 10.92 -0.74
CA PRO A 293 -11.86 12.12 -0.26
C PRO A 293 -12.39 11.96 1.17
N ILE A 294 -12.89 10.77 1.51
CA ILE A 294 -13.37 10.46 2.88
C ILE A 294 -12.22 10.55 3.88
N GLY A 295 -11.07 9.94 3.57
CA GLY A 295 -9.90 9.94 4.43
C GLY A 295 -9.31 11.33 4.62
N PHE A 296 -9.20 12.13 3.55
CA PHE A 296 -8.76 13.52 3.66
C PHE A 296 -9.74 14.37 4.47
N ALA A 297 -11.04 14.27 4.18
CA ALA A 297 -12.07 15.00 4.94
C ALA A 297 -12.04 14.62 6.42
N LEU A 298 -11.90 13.33 6.75
CA LEU A 298 -11.78 12.86 8.12
C LEU A 298 -10.50 13.38 8.79
N ALA A 299 -9.34 13.28 8.14
CA ALA A 299 -8.08 13.75 8.70
C ALA A 299 -8.10 15.26 9.00
N PHE A 300 -8.56 16.08 8.04
CA PHE A 300 -8.66 17.52 8.23
C PHE A 300 -9.79 17.93 9.18
N GLY A 301 -10.90 17.19 9.20
CA GLY A 301 -11.98 17.38 10.17
C GLY A 301 -11.50 17.15 11.60
N LEU A 302 -10.75 16.07 11.85
CA LEU A 302 -10.13 15.81 13.15
C LEU A 302 -9.10 16.89 13.51
N ALA A 303 -8.29 17.33 12.54
CA ALA A 303 -7.34 18.43 12.75
C ALA A 303 -8.04 19.75 13.12
N ALA A 304 -9.19 20.03 12.51
CA ALA A 304 -9.97 21.24 12.76
C ALA A 304 -10.56 21.27 14.18
N ILE A 305 -10.90 20.11 14.75
CA ILE A 305 -11.31 19.99 16.16
C ILE A 305 -10.17 20.42 17.10
N VAL A 306 -8.92 20.10 16.75
CA VAL A 306 -7.74 20.49 17.54
C VAL A 306 -7.44 21.99 17.37
N GLY A 307 -7.54 22.52 16.15
CA GLY A 307 -7.43 23.95 15.86
C GLY A 307 -6.76 24.28 14.53
N ALA A 308 -6.78 25.57 14.17
CA ALA A 308 -6.28 26.06 12.88
C ALA A 308 -4.78 25.76 12.65
N ALA A 309 -3.96 25.82 13.70
CA ALA A 309 -2.54 25.48 13.61
C ALA A 309 -2.32 23.99 13.25
N ALA A 310 -3.12 23.08 13.79
CA ALA A 310 -3.06 21.67 13.45
C ALA A 310 -3.46 21.41 11.99
N VAL A 311 -4.51 22.09 11.50
CA VAL A 311 -4.92 22.04 10.08
C VAL A 311 -3.79 22.51 9.16
N ALA A 312 -3.16 23.66 9.47
CA ALA A 312 -2.06 24.20 8.68
C ALA A 312 -0.85 23.25 8.65
N LEU A 313 -0.48 22.67 9.80
CA LEU A 313 0.60 21.69 9.89
C LEU A 313 0.30 20.40 9.11
N LEU A 314 -0.94 19.89 9.18
CA LEU A 314 -1.35 18.72 8.40
C LEU A 314 -1.35 19.01 6.89
N ALA A 315 -1.77 20.20 6.47
CA ALA A 315 -1.71 20.63 5.08
C ALA A 315 -0.27 20.71 4.58
N ALA A 316 0.62 21.35 5.36
CA ALA A 316 2.04 21.43 5.03
C ALA A 316 2.69 20.03 5.00
N TYR A 317 2.35 19.16 5.94
CA TYR A 317 2.81 17.78 5.99
C TYR A 317 2.35 16.99 4.75
N LEU A 318 1.09 17.14 4.32
CA LEU A 318 0.56 16.51 3.11
C LEU A 318 1.30 16.99 1.87
N ILE A 319 1.45 18.30 1.69
CA ILE A 319 2.17 18.91 0.56
C ILE A 319 3.60 18.34 0.49
N LEU A 320 4.31 18.34 1.62
CA LEU A 320 5.68 17.84 1.67
C LEU A 320 5.76 16.33 1.39
N THR A 321 4.80 15.54 1.88
CA THR A 321 4.75 14.08 1.64
C THR A 321 4.47 13.75 0.17
N VAL A 322 3.58 14.52 -0.48
CA VAL A 322 3.30 14.37 -1.91
C VAL A 322 4.50 14.81 -2.75
N ALA A 323 5.08 15.98 -2.46
CA ALA A 323 6.28 16.48 -3.13
C ALA A 323 7.46 15.50 -3.01
N TYR A 324 7.63 14.91 -1.82
CA TYR A 324 8.60 13.85 -1.59
C TYR A 324 8.37 12.63 -2.49
N SER A 325 7.13 12.15 -2.54
CA SER A 325 6.77 10.95 -3.31
C SER A 325 6.96 11.14 -4.82
N MET A 326 6.68 12.35 -5.33
CA MET A 326 6.78 12.69 -6.75
C MET A 326 8.21 12.97 -7.20
N ALA A 327 8.95 13.80 -6.45
CA ALA A 327 10.21 14.37 -6.92
C ALA A 327 11.35 14.27 -5.89
N LEU A 328 11.14 14.73 -4.65
CA LEU A 328 12.27 14.97 -3.73
C LEU A 328 12.96 13.67 -3.29
N LYS A 329 12.27 12.52 -3.30
CA LYS A 329 12.88 11.21 -3.02
C LYS A 329 14.02 10.83 -3.95
N ARG A 330 14.09 11.45 -5.14
CA ARG A 330 15.11 11.20 -6.17
C ARG A 330 16.34 12.09 -6.02
N GLN A 331 16.29 13.12 -5.19
CA GLN A 331 17.38 14.05 -4.97
C GLN A 331 18.23 13.58 -3.77
N PRO A 332 19.52 13.23 -3.97
CA PRO A 332 20.41 12.86 -2.88
C PRO A 332 20.47 13.95 -1.81
N ILE A 333 20.64 13.56 -0.55
CA ILE A 333 20.69 14.39 0.66
C ILE A 333 19.35 15.06 1.00
N VAL A 334 18.68 15.67 0.00
CA VAL A 334 17.37 16.30 0.13
C VAL A 334 16.34 15.28 0.62
N ASP A 335 16.37 14.04 0.13
CA ASP A 335 15.45 13.00 0.58
C ASP A 335 15.58 12.72 2.09
N ALA A 336 16.81 12.69 2.61
CA ALA A 336 17.08 12.43 4.01
C ALA A 336 16.65 13.61 4.90
N PHE A 337 16.92 14.84 4.45
CA PHE A 337 16.48 16.06 5.10
C PHE A 337 14.96 16.18 5.15
N VAL A 338 14.26 15.90 4.04
CA VAL A 338 12.80 15.93 3.99
C VAL A 338 12.17 14.89 4.91
N LEU A 339 12.76 13.69 5.01
CA LEU A 339 12.31 12.68 5.97
C LEU A 339 12.46 13.18 7.42
N ALA A 340 13.59 13.82 7.75
CA ALA A 340 13.79 14.43 9.05
C ALA A 340 12.75 15.51 9.35
N LEU A 341 12.48 16.39 8.37
CA LEU A 341 11.46 17.44 8.50
C LEU A 341 10.06 16.84 8.74
N LEU A 342 9.69 15.78 8.03
CA LEU A 342 8.41 15.08 8.24
C LEU A 342 8.31 14.48 9.64
N PHE A 343 9.41 14.00 10.25
CA PHE A 343 9.40 13.57 11.65
C PHE A 343 9.26 14.76 12.60
N THR A 344 9.99 15.84 12.37
CA THR A 344 9.90 17.07 13.16
C THR A 344 8.51 17.70 13.10
N MET A 345 7.82 17.65 11.96
CA MET A 345 6.43 18.13 11.84
C MET A 345 5.45 17.37 12.74
N ARG A 346 5.71 16.09 13.04
CA ARG A 346 4.89 15.34 14.01
C ARG A 346 5.03 15.90 15.42
N LEU A 347 6.26 16.27 15.79
CA LEU A 347 6.52 16.96 17.04
C LEU A 347 5.84 18.33 17.07
N GLY A 348 5.93 19.09 15.99
CA GLY A 348 5.24 20.37 15.83
C GLY A 348 3.71 20.24 15.97
N LEU A 349 3.13 19.17 15.42
CA LEU A 349 1.71 18.88 15.59
C LEU A 349 1.35 18.59 17.06
N GLY A 350 2.22 17.86 17.77
CA GLY A 350 2.10 17.64 19.21
C GLY A 350 2.08 18.95 20.01
N ILE A 351 3.05 19.83 19.72
CA ILE A 351 3.14 21.17 20.34
C ILE A 351 1.85 21.96 20.10
N ALA A 352 1.39 22.02 18.85
CA ALA A 352 0.15 22.72 18.48
C ALA A 352 -1.09 22.12 19.16
N SER A 353 -1.15 20.80 19.31
CA SER A 353 -2.30 20.11 19.92
C SER A 353 -2.37 20.27 21.44
N ALA A 354 -1.21 20.35 22.09
CA ALA A 354 -1.10 20.49 23.53
C ALA A 354 -1.11 21.96 24.00
N GLY A 355 -0.95 22.92 23.08
CA GLY A 355 -0.84 24.33 23.43
C GLY A 355 0.46 24.69 24.16
N VAL A 356 1.48 23.85 24.02
CA VAL A 356 2.78 24.03 24.69
C VAL A 356 3.60 25.10 23.96
N VAL A 357 4.44 25.82 24.70
CA VAL A 357 5.38 26.79 24.12
C VAL A 357 6.37 26.07 23.20
N VAL A 358 6.56 26.62 21.99
CA VAL A 358 7.49 26.06 21.02
C VAL A 358 8.92 26.18 21.57
N SER A 359 9.63 25.05 21.72
CA SER A 359 11.07 25.02 21.95
C SER A 359 11.80 24.88 20.61
N PRO A 360 12.52 25.91 20.14
CA PRO A 360 13.32 25.82 18.93
C PRO A 360 14.41 24.74 19.06
N TRP A 361 15.01 24.60 20.24
CA TRP A 361 16.04 23.60 20.51
C TRP A 361 15.51 22.18 20.35
N LEU A 362 14.30 21.90 20.84
CA LEU A 362 13.68 20.57 20.69
C LEU A 362 13.38 20.24 19.21
N LEU A 363 12.91 21.21 18.43
CA LEU A 363 12.65 21.03 17.00
C LEU A 363 13.95 20.81 16.21
N VAL A 364 15.00 21.56 16.51
CA VAL A 364 16.31 21.42 15.87
C VAL A 364 16.96 20.10 16.29
N PHE A 365 16.89 19.71 17.56
CA PHE A 365 17.32 18.39 18.04
C PHE A 365 16.67 17.27 17.24
N SER A 366 15.33 17.31 17.14
CA SER A 366 14.55 16.33 16.39
C SER A 366 15.01 16.26 14.93
N MET A 367 15.20 17.41 14.29
CA MET A 367 15.67 17.50 12.91
C MET A 367 17.02 16.79 12.70
N PHE A 368 18.02 17.07 13.54
CA PHE A 368 19.34 16.45 13.44
C PHE A 368 19.33 14.96 13.79
N LEU A 369 18.56 14.56 14.80
CA LEU A 369 18.40 13.16 15.18
C LEU A 369 17.79 12.35 14.03
N PHE A 370 16.67 12.80 13.47
CA PHE A 370 16.02 12.08 12.38
C PHE A 370 16.79 12.16 11.07
N ALA A 371 17.58 13.22 10.83
CA ALA A 371 18.51 13.28 9.71
C ALA A 371 19.58 12.20 9.84
N SER A 372 20.21 12.05 11.01
CA SER A 372 21.16 10.96 11.30
C SER A 372 20.57 9.59 11.01
N LEU A 373 19.36 9.30 11.54
CA LEU A 373 18.70 8.00 11.31
C LEU A 373 18.35 7.78 9.83
N SER A 374 17.95 8.83 9.13
CA SER A 374 17.64 8.78 7.70
C SER A 374 18.89 8.50 6.86
N PHE A 375 20.03 9.12 7.19
CA PHE A 375 21.31 8.84 6.55
C PHE A 375 21.80 7.42 6.85
N ALA A 376 21.63 6.92 8.09
CA ALA A 376 21.98 5.53 8.42
C ALA A 376 21.23 4.54 7.53
N LYS A 377 19.92 4.78 7.30
CA LYS A 377 19.13 3.96 6.38
C LYS A 377 19.62 4.03 4.93
N ARG A 378 20.05 5.20 4.45
CA ARG A 378 20.58 5.34 3.09
C ARG A 378 21.94 4.69 2.94
N HIS A 379 22.79 4.81 3.96
CA HIS A 379 24.08 4.13 4.01
C HIS A 379 23.92 2.62 3.87
N THR A 380 23.03 2.00 4.66
CA THR A 380 22.81 0.54 4.55
C THR A 380 22.24 0.11 3.20
N GLU A 381 21.36 0.92 2.60
CA GLU A 381 20.87 0.66 1.24
C GLU A 381 22.01 0.73 0.21
N VAL A 382 22.87 1.75 0.29
CA VAL A 382 24.03 1.94 -0.62
C VAL A 382 25.03 0.79 -0.50
N GLU A 383 25.44 0.43 0.72
CA GLU A 383 26.37 -0.67 0.98
C GLU A 383 25.80 -2.02 0.51
N ARG A 384 24.49 -2.25 0.69
CA ARG A 384 23.83 -3.46 0.19
C ARG A 384 23.85 -3.55 -1.33
N MET A 385 23.62 -2.44 -2.04
CA MET A 385 23.70 -2.42 -3.50
C MET A 385 25.13 -2.65 -3.99
N ALA A 386 26.11 -2.08 -3.29
CA ALA A 386 27.52 -2.31 -3.58
C ALA A 386 27.88 -3.81 -3.43
N ALA A 387 27.38 -4.47 -2.38
CA ALA A 387 27.57 -5.91 -2.18
C ALA A 387 26.91 -6.77 -3.27
N LEU A 388 25.82 -6.29 -3.88
CA LEU A 388 25.14 -6.96 -5.01
C LEU A 388 25.78 -6.65 -6.38
N GLY A 389 26.82 -5.82 -6.43
CA GLY A 389 27.48 -5.41 -7.68
C GLY A 389 26.66 -4.42 -8.53
N GLU A 390 25.60 -3.83 -7.96
CA GLU A 390 24.78 -2.83 -8.64
C GLU A 390 25.39 -1.42 -8.48
N ARG A 391 25.22 -0.55 -9.47
CA ARG A 391 25.84 0.80 -9.46
C ARG A 391 24.95 1.90 -8.87
N ARG A 392 23.63 1.69 -8.82
CA ARG A 392 22.64 2.72 -8.47
C ARG A 392 21.49 2.13 -7.69
N ILE A 393 20.92 2.91 -6.77
CA ILE A 393 19.68 2.52 -6.10
C ILE A 393 18.49 2.87 -6.99
N ALA A 394 17.70 1.86 -7.39
CA ALA A 394 16.52 2.08 -8.23
C ALA A 394 15.53 3.07 -7.59
N GLY A 395 15.21 4.15 -8.31
CA GLY A 395 14.26 5.17 -7.87
C GLY A 395 14.81 6.16 -6.82
N ARG A 396 16.11 6.11 -6.52
CA ARG A 396 16.84 7.06 -5.67
C ARG A 396 18.02 7.64 -6.45
N GLY A 397 18.45 8.85 -6.10
CA GLY A 397 19.55 9.53 -6.80
C GLY A 397 20.95 9.07 -6.37
N TYR A 398 21.07 8.13 -5.45
CA TYR A 398 22.34 7.69 -4.87
C TYR A 398 23.07 6.64 -5.71
N ILE A 399 24.39 6.69 -5.66
CA ILE A 399 25.32 5.73 -6.26
C ILE A 399 26.15 5.03 -5.17
N THR A 400 26.76 3.89 -5.51
CA THR A 400 27.50 3.07 -4.53
C THR A 400 28.71 3.77 -3.92
N THR A 401 29.28 4.77 -4.59
CA THR A 401 30.41 5.56 -4.06
C THR A 401 30.01 6.61 -3.02
N ASP A 402 28.72 6.82 -2.78
CA ASP A 402 28.23 7.84 -1.84
C ASP A 402 28.31 7.41 -0.37
N GLY A 403 28.59 6.12 -0.10
CA GLY A 403 28.60 5.53 1.26
C GLY A 403 29.43 6.33 2.27
N PRO A 404 30.71 6.65 2.00
CA PRO A 404 31.53 7.43 2.93
C PRO A 404 30.96 8.81 3.28
N LEU A 405 30.32 9.49 2.32
CA LEU A 405 29.68 10.78 2.55
C LEU A 405 28.45 10.63 3.45
N LEU A 406 27.61 9.61 3.19
CA LEU A 406 26.41 9.32 3.99
C LEU A 406 26.78 8.98 5.43
N LEU A 407 27.83 8.19 5.63
CA LEU A 407 28.39 7.88 6.94
C LEU A 407 28.83 9.16 7.67
N ALA A 408 29.64 10.01 7.02
CA ALA A 408 30.14 11.24 7.61
C ALA A 408 29.01 12.21 7.99
N MET A 409 28.07 12.47 7.07
CA MET A 409 26.92 13.36 7.32
C MET A 409 26.01 12.83 8.43
N GLY A 410 25.80 11.52 8.44
CA GLY A 410 24.93 10.87 9.40
C GLY A 410 25.50 10.87 10.82
N VAL A 411 26.76 10.49 11.00
CA VAL A 411 27.45 10.55 12.30
C VAL A 411 27.54 11.99 12.79
N ALA A 412 27.91 12.95 11.91
CA ALA A 412 27.97 14.36 12.27
C ALA A 412 26.61 14.90 12.73
N SER A 413 25.52 14.53 12.05
CA SER A 413 24.16 14.90 12.44
C SER A 413 23.77 14.30 13.79
N GLY A 414 24.18 13.06 14.07
CA GLY A 414 23.92 12.40 15.36
C GLY A 414 24.65 13.06 16.52
N LEU A 415 25.93 13.41 16.33
CA LEU A 415 26.71 14.14 17.34
C LEU A 415 26.16 15.56 17.55
N ALA A 416 25.77 16.26 16.48
CA ALA A 416 25.12 17.56 16.58
C ALA A 416 23.82 17.48 17.39
N ALA A 417 22.99 16.45 17.18
CA ALA A 417 21.79 16.24 17.97
C ALA A 417 22.09 16.14 19.48
N ILE A 418 23.16 15.46 19.88
CA ILE A 418 23.55 15.35 21.29
C ILE A 418 23.95 16.71 21.86
N VAL A 419 24.73 17.50 21.13
CA VAL A 419 25.10 18.86 21.54
C VAL A 419 23.85 19.75 21.66
N ILE A 420 22.93 19.67 20.70
CA ILE A 420 21.68 20.43 20.74
C ILE A 420 20.79 19.99 21.90
N MET A 421 20.77 18.70 22.26
CA MET A 421 20.09 18.21 23.46
C MET A 421 20.67 18.84 24.73
N VAL A 422 21.99 18.97 24.84
CA VAL A 422 22.62 19.69 25.96
C VAL A 422 22.17 21.15 25.99
N LEU A 423 22.12 21.82 24.83
CA LEU A 423 21.63 23.20 24.75
C LEU A 423 20.16 23.34 25.15
N TYR A 424 19.31 22.39 24.75
CA TYR A 424 17.91 22.31 25.17
C TYR A 424 17.78 22.16 26.68
N LEU A 425 18.56 21.26 27.30
CA LEU A 425 18.53 21.04 28.74
C LEU A 425 18.89 22.32 29.51
N ILE A 426 19.98 22.96 29.13
CA ILE A 426 20.49 24.18 29.80
C ILE A 426 19.55 25.37 29.60
N ASN A 427 19.01 25.56 28.39
CA ASN A 427 18.29 26.78 28.05
C ASN A 427 16.79 26.72 28.30
N ASP A 428 16.17 25.55 28.15
CA ASP A 428 14.73 25.38 28.25
C ASP A 428 14.39 24.49 29.45
N ALA A 429 14.83 23.23 29.47
CA ALA A 429 14.35 22.25 30.45
C ALA A 429 14.62 22.64 31.91
N PHE A 430 15.80 23.21 32.19
CA PHE A 430 16.19 23.58 33.56
C PHE A 430 15.60 24.92 34.03
N LYS A 431 15.17 25.80 33.11
CA LYS A 431 14.71 27.15 33.47
C LYS A 431 13.21 27.24 33.74
N VAL A 432 12.43 26.27 33.27
CA VAL A 432 10.96 26.34 33.29
C VAL A 432 10.36 25.94 34.64
N GLY A 433 11.17 25.46 35.60
CA GLY A 433 10.66 25.01 36.91
C GLY A 433 9.75 23.78 36.82
N LEU A 434 9.82 23.07 35.70
CA LEU A 434 8.94 21.96 35.33
C LEU A 434 9.26 20.66 36.08
N TYR A 435 10.52 20.50 36.48
CA TYR A 435 11.07 19.27 37.05
C TYR A 435 11.46 19.51 38.50
N ALA A 436 11.09 18.59 39.39
CA ALA A 436 11.45 18.67 40.81
C ALA A 436 12.97 18.54 41.03
N ASN A 437 13.66 17.70 40.27
CA ASN A 437 15.12 17.59 40.30
C ASN A 437 15.71 17.44 38.88
N PRO A 438 15.94 18.56 38.16
CA PRO A 438 16.36 18.51 36.76
C PRO A 438 17.70 17.80 36.50
N ILE A 439 18.54 17.58 37.53
CA ILE A 439 19.87 16.99 37.36
C ILE A 439 19.83 15.60 36.74
N TRP A 440 18.77 14.84 36.99
CA TRP A 440 18.58 13.51 36.42
C TRP A 440 18.51 13.52 34.88
N LEU A 441 18.09 14.62 34.26
CA LEU A 441 18.02 14.75 32.80
C LEU A 441 19.41 14.78 32.14
N TRP A 442 20.50 15.03 32.89
CA TRP A 442 21.87 14.94 32.36
C TRP A 442 22.26 13.52 31.92
N ALA A 443 21.47 12.50 32.27
CA ALA A 443 21.64 11.16 31.71
C ALA A 443 21.27 11.07 30.21
N PHE A 444 20.47 12.00 29.67
CA PHE A 444 19.97 11.94 28.29
C PHE A 444 21.12 12.02 27.26
N PRO A 445 22.03 13.02 27.30
CA PRO A 445 23.14 13.10 26.34
C PRO A 445 24.03 11.84 26.25
N PRO A 446 24.55 11.26 27.36
CA PRO A 446 25.36 10.04 27.28
C PRO A 446 24.55 8.81 26.81
N ILE A 447 23.28 8.69 27.19
CA ILE A 447 22.42 7.60 26.69
C ILE A 447 22.21 7.73 25.17
N LEU A 448 21.92 8.94 24.69
CA LEU A 448 21.78 9.22 23.26
C LEU A 448 23.09 8.97 22.51
N PHE A 449 24.25 9.32 23.09
CA PHE A 449 25.55 9.01 22.53
C PHE A 449 25.75 7.50 22.32
N LEU A 450 25.49 6.70 23.37
CA LEU A 450 25.60 5.25 23.29
C LEU A 450 24.62 4.65 22.27
N TRP A 451 23.39 5.16 22.23
CA TRP A 451 22.37 4.68 21.31
C TRP A 451 22.68 5.02 19.85
N ILE A 452 23.03 6.27 19.55
CA ILE A 452 23.43 6.71 18.20
C ILE A 452 24.70 5.99 17.76
N GLY A 453 25.70 5.87 18.63
CA GLY A 453 26.92 5.10 18.37
C GLY A 453 26.62 3.64 18.03
N ARG A 454 25.69 2.99 18.77
CA ARG A 454 25.23 1.64 18.46
C ARG A 454 24.55 1.55 17.10
N VAL A 455 23.66 2.48 16.76
CA VAL A 455 22.99 2.51 15.45
C VAL A 455 24.03 2.57 14.33
N TRP A 456 25.02 3.46 14.43
CA TRP A 456 26.06 3.61 13.41
C TRP A 456 27.05 2.44 13.37
N LEU A 457 27.34 1.80 14.51
CA LEU A 457 28.13 0.56 14.57
C LEU A 457 27.44 -0.58 13.81
N LEU A 458 26.15 -0.79 14.04
CA LEU A 458 25.36 -1.84 13.37
C LEU A 458 25.13 -1.51 11.89
N CYS A 459 24.95 -0.23 11.57
CA CYS A 459 24.87 0.28 10.21
C CYS A 459 26.13 -0.09 9.42
N GLN A 460 27.32 0.18 9.98
CA GLN A 460 28.60 -0.14 9.36
C GLN A 460 28.85 -1.65 9.22
N ARG A 461 28.28 -2.47 10.10
CA ARG A 461 28.35 -3.94 10.02
C ARG A 461 27.33 -4.56 9.06
N GLY A 462 26.43 -3.76 8.47
CA GLY A 462 25.34 -4.27 7.64
C GLY A 462 24.26 -5.04 8.41
N GLU A 463 24.20 -4.91 9.74
CA GLU A 463 23.27 -5.63 10.62
C GLU A 463 21.97 -4.87 10.86
N LEU A 464 21.91 -3.59 10.49
CA LEU A 464 20.72 -2.76 10.61
C LEU A 464 19.72 -3.06 9.47
N ASN A 465 18.84 -4.03 9.71
CA ASN A 465 17.87 -4.51 8.73
C ASN A 465 16.50 -3.79 8.77
N ASP A 466 16.15 -3.24 9.93
CA ASP A 466 14.86 -2.58 10.16
C ASP A 466 14.98 -1.05 10.00
N ASP A 467 13.83 -0.40 9.77
CA ASP A 467 13.72 1.05 9.85
C ASP A 467 14.20 1.54 11.23
N PRO A 468 14.99 2.61 11.35
CA PRO A 468 15.60 3.00 12.63
C PRO A 468 14.62 3.20 13.79
N VAL A 469 13.39 3.63 13.50
CA VAL A 469 12.32 3.73 14.50
C VAL A 469 11.81 2.36 14.94
N ALA A 470 11.69 1.41 14.02
CA ALA A 470 11.32 0.03 14.36
C ALA A 470 12.45 -0.66 15.13
N PHE A 471 13.71 -0.39 14.77
CA PHE A 471 14.89 -0.85 15.51
C PHE A 471 14.86 -0.35 16.96
N ALA A 472 14.57 0.93 17.20
CA ALA A 472 14.48 1.51 18.55
C ALA A 472 13.50 0.76 19.47
N ILE A 473 12.41 0.22 18.91
CA ILE A 473 11.33 -0.44 19.66
C ILE A 473 11.58 -1.95 19.80
N ARG A 474 12.38 -2.57 18.93
CA ARG A 474 12.60 -4.04 18.92
C ARG A 474 13.94 -4.47 19.50
N ASP A 475 14.98 -3.64 19.37
CA ASP A 475 16.32 -3.98 19.84
C ASP A 475 16.38 -3.92 21.37
N ARG A 476 16.84 -5.02 21.99
CA ARG A 476 16.87 -5.15 23.45
C ARG A 476 17.74 -4.08 24.12
N THR A 477 18.89 -3.75 23.54
CA THR A 477 19.77 -2.71 24.07
C THR A 477 19.14 -1.32 23.92
N SER A 478 18.46 -1.05 22.81
CA SER A 478 17.69 0.18 22.62
C SER A 478 16.56 0.31 23.65
N LEU A 479 15.83 -0.76 23.92
CA LEU A 479 14.80 -0.80 24.96
C LEU A 479 15.38 -0.60 26.36
N MET A 480 16.52 -1.21 26.67
CA MET A 480 17.22 -1.01 27.95
C MET A 480 17.65 0.45 28.13
N LEU A 481 18.31 1.04 27.13
CA LEU A 481 18.72 2.45 27.15
C LEU A 481 17.52 3.40 27.27
N GLY A 482 16.44 3.11 26.53
CA GLY A 482 15.17 3.83 26.62
C GLY A 482 14.51 3.72 28.00
N ALA A 483 14.56 2.54 28.63
CA ALA A 483 14.06 2.33 29.98
C ALA A 483 14.86 3.12 31.02
N VAL A 484 16.20 3.14 30.91
CA VAL A 484 17.06 3.98 31.77
C VAL A 484 16.72 5.46 31.58
N MET A 485 16.57 5.91 30.34
CA MET A 485 16.17 7.30 30.04
C MET A 485 14.81 7.63 30.67
N GLY A 486 13.82 6.73 30.57
CA GLY A 486 12.52 6.87 31.22
C GLY A 486 12.60 6.92 32.75
N LEU A 487 13.42 6.08 33.39
CA LEU A 487 13.64 6.12 34.84
C LEU A 487 14.28 7.44 35.29
N THR A 488 15.27 7.93 34.56
CA THR A 488 15.91 9.23 34.87
C THR A 488 14.94 10.40 34.65
N PHE A 489 14.06 10.32 33.65
CA PHE A 489 12.98 11.28 33.48
C PHE A 489 12.01 11.29 34.67
N LEU A 490 11.59 10.12 35.15
CA LEU A 490 10.74 10.01 36.33
C LEU A 490 11.45 10.53 37.59
N GLY A 491 12.75 10.26 37.74
CA GLY A 491 13.58 10.84 38.79
C GLY A 491 13.62 12.36 38.74
N ALA A 492 13.71 12.93 37.53
CA ALA A 492 13.65 14.38 37.34
C ALA A 492 12.28 14.96 37.69
N TRP A 493 11.21 14.28 37.27
CA TRP A 493 9.83 14.73 37.45
C TRP A 493 9.38 14.67 38.91
N TYR A 494 9.61 13.55 39.60
CA TYR A 494 9.17 13.34 40.97
C TYR A 494 10.19 13.73 42.04
N GLY A 495 11.43 14.03 41.66
CA GLY A 495 12.46 14.48 42.60
C GLY A 495 13.00 13.36 43.49
N LEU A 496 13.23 12.16 42.93
CA LEU A 496 13.84 11.06 43.70
C LEU A 496 15.25 11.48 44.17
N GLY A 497 15.47 11.45 45.48
CA GLY A 497 16.74 11.84 46.12
C GLY A 497 16.92 13.34 46.37
N ALA A 498 15.84 14.12 46.33
CA ALA A 498 15.81 15.49 46.86
C ALA A 498 15.59 15.51 48.38
#